data_AF-A0A3B5RF26-F1
#
_entry.id   AF-A0A3B5RF26-F1
#
_cell.length_a   1.000
_cell.length_b   1.000
_cell.length_c   1.000
_cell.angle_alpha   90.00
_cell.angle_beta   90.00
_cell.angle_gamma   90.00
#
_symmetry.space_group_name_H-M   'P 1'
#
loop_
_entity.id
_entity.type
_entity.pdbx_description
1 polymer ?
#
loop_
_entity_poly.entity_id
_entity_poly.type
_entity_poly.pdbx_seq_one_letter_code
_entity_poly.pdbx_strand_id
1 'polypeptide(L)'
;SKLPAERVVLLVLVGLLAAALIIIFRLYFVLLEGETCLKCAAGWEQNGGKCYYFYTVRSAWTESRRFCQNLGSDLVKIDSREEALMEHDEDRFWIGLTDSEVEGRFLWVDGSPLDQRGGSGDPTSWFDRSCSDPQKSICEAAGTQSCV
;
A
#
# COMPACT_ATOMS: atom_id res chain seq x y z
N SER A 1 -58.20 5.78 -15.54
CA SER A 1 -57.98 4.60 -16.41
C SER A 1 -57.26 3.53 -15.60
N LYS A 2 -57.89 2.36 -15.37
CA LYS A 2 -57.22 1.23 -14.70
C LYS A 2 -56.21 0.64 -15.68
N LEU A 3 -54.98 0.38 -15.24
CA LEU A 3 -54.05 -0.41 -16.07
C LEU A 3 -54.64 -1.82 -16.22
N PRO A 4 -54.64 -2.39 -17.44
CA PRO A 4 -55.06 -3.77 -17.63
C PRO A 4 -54.13 -4.70 -16.83
N ALA A 5 -54.68 -5.78 -16.29
CA ALA A 5 -53.96 -6.72 -15.44
C ALA A 5 -52.66 -7.21 -16.11
N GLU A 6 -52.67 -7.40 -17.43
CA GLU A 6 -51.50 -7.77 -18.23
C GLU A 6 -50.36 -6.75 -18.15
N ARG A 7 -50.67 -5.44 -18.17
CA ARG A 7 -49.65 -4.39 -18.03
C ARG A 7 -49.12 -4.30 -16.60
N VAL A 8 -49.96 -4.59 -15.59
CA VAL A 8 -49.51 -4.68 -14.20
C VAL A 8 -48.56 -5.86 -14.02
N VAL A 9 -48.90 -7.03 -14.57
CA VAL A 9 -48.04 -8.22 -14.55
C VAL A 9 -46.71 -7.95 -15.25
N LEU A 10 -46.73 -7.30 -16.43
CA LEU A 10 -45.52 -6.96 -17.16
C LEU A 10 -44.59 -6.02 -16.36
N LEU A 11 -45.14 -5.00 -15.70
CA LEU A 11 -44.35 -4.06 -14.89
C LEU A 11 -43.71 -4.74 -13.67
N VAL A 12 -44.42 -5.65 -13.02
CA VAL A 12 -43.88 -6.43 -11.89
C VAL A 12 -42.75 -7.35 -12.36
N LEU A 13 -42.92 -8.04 -13.49
CA LEU A 13 -41.88 -8.91 -14.05
C LEU A 13 -40.62 -8.14 -14.43
N VAL A 14 -40.78 -6.98 -15.08
CA VAL A 14 -39.64 -6.10 -15.42
C VAL A 14 -38.93 -5.61 -14.16
N GLY A 15 -39.68 -5.21 -13.13
CA GLY A 15 -39.11 -4.78 -11.85
C GLY A 15 -38.33 -5.89 -11.14
N LEU A 16 -38.86 -7.12 -11.12
CA LEU A 16 -38.19 -8.28 -10.53
C LEU A 16 -36.91 -8.66 -11.30
N LEU A 17 -36.96 -8.63 -12.64
CA LEU A 17 -35.78 -8.88 -13.47
C LEU A 17 -34.70 -7.82 -13.26
N ALA A 18 -35.07 -6.54 -13.19
CA ALA A 18 -34.13 -5.45 -12.92
C ALA A 18 -33.49 -5.58 -11.53
N ALA A 19 -34.29 -5.87 -10.49
CA ALA A 19 -33.77 -6.11 -9.14
C ALA A 19 -32.82 -7.31 -9.08
N ALA A 20 -33.18 -8.42 -9.74
CA ALA A 20 -32.33 -9.60 -9.84
C ALA A 20 -31.00 -9.28 -10.56
N LEU A 21 -31.03 -8.54 -11.67
CA LEU A 21 -29.82 -8.12 -12.37
C LEU A 21 -28.93 -7.21 -11.52
N ILE A 22 -29.51 -6.27 -10.76
CA ILE A 22 -28.76 -5.42 -9.83
C ILE A 22 -28.11 -6.26 -8.73
N ILE A 23 -28.85 -7.20 -8.14
CA ILE A 23 -28.32 -8.09 -7.10
C ILE A 23 -27.22 -8.97 -7.68
N ILE A 24 -27.41 -9.56 -8.86
CA ILE A 24 -26.39 -10.39 -9.53
C ILE A 24 -25.16 -9.55 -9.84
N PHE A 25 -25.31 -8.34 -10.37
CA PHE A 25 -24.18 -7.44 -10.64
C PHE A 25 -23.44 -7.06 -9.35
N ARG A 26 -24.16 -6.77 -8.27
CA ARG A 26 -23.57 -6.49 -6.94
C ARG A 26 -22.88 -7.71 -6.35
N LEU A 27 -23.48 -8.90 -6.44
CA LEU A 27 -22.86 -10.14 -6.00
C LEU A 27 -21.63 -10.47 -6.83
N TYR A 28 -21.67 -10.30 -8.14
CA TYR A 28 -20.52 -10.48 -9.03
C TYR A 28 -19.42 -9.49 -8.70
N PHE A 29 -19.75 -8.22 -8.43
CA PHE A 29 -18.81 -7.20 -7.99
C PHE A 29 -18.17 -7.52 -6.63
N VAL A 30 -18.96 -7.96 -5.65
CA VAL A 30 -18.46 -8.40 -4.33
C VAL A 30 -17.60 -9.66 -4.43
N LEU A 31 -17.97 -10.60 -5.30
CA LEU A 31 -17.17 -11.81 -5.56
C LEU A 31 -15.87 -11.47 -6.30
N LEU A 32 -15.88 -10.51 -7.22
CA LEU A 32 -14.70 -9.98 -7.91
C LEU A 32 -13.74 -9.26 -6.96
N GLU A 33 -14.25 -8.56 -5.95
CA GLU A 33 -13.43 -7.93 -4.90
C GLU A 33 -12.90 -8.94 -3.86
N GLY A 34 -13.36 -10.20 -3.89
CA GLY A 34 -13.05 -11.23 -2.91
C GLY A 34 -11.94 -12.23 -3.27
N GLU A 35 -11.35 -12.17 -4.47
CA GLU A 35 -10.43 -13.21 -4.99
C GLU A 35 -8.97 -12.74 -5.23
N THR A 36 -8.53 -11.66 -4.60
CA THR A 36 -7.09 -11.35 -4.54
C THR A 36 -6.52 -11.84 -3.23
N CYS A 37 -5.96 -13.05 -3.17
CA CYS A 37 -4.89 -13.26 -2.18
C CYS A 37 -3.72 -12.43 -2.66
N LEU A 38 -3.61 -11.22 -2.11
CA LEU A 38 -2.36 -10.51 -2.14
C LEU A 38 -1.30 -11.51 -1.67
N LYS A 39 -0.39 -11.89 -2.55
CA LYS A 39 0.74 -12.72 -2.20
C LYS A 39 1.98 -12.01 -2.71
N CYS A 40 2.97 -11.91 -1.85
CA CYS A 40 4.23 -11.31 -2.22
C CYS A 40 5.03 -12.23 -3.13
N ALA A 41 5.84 -11.65 -4.01
CA ALA A 41 6.77 -12.41 -4.83
C ALA A 41 7.76 -13.18 -3.94
N ALA A 42 8.37 -14.24 -4.47
CA ALA A 42 9.38 -14.99 -3.73
C ALA A 42 10.51 -14.07 -3.25
N GLY A 43 10.91 -14.19 -1.98
CA GLY A 43 11.93 -13.34 -1.36
C GLY A 43 11.40 -12.02 -0.77
N TRP A 44 10.10 -11.77 -0.85
CA TRP A 44 9.43 -10.64 -0.19
C TRP A 44 8.64 -11.11 1.03
N GLU A 45 8.69 -10.34 2.10
CA GLU A 45 7.92 -10.59 3.32
C GLU A 45 6.55 -9.92 3.23
N GLN A 46 5.51 -10.64 3.64
CA GLN A 46 4.15 -10.12 3.62
C GLN A 46 3.73 -9.62 5.00
N ASN A 47 3.26 -8.38 5.07
CA ASN A 47 2.64 -7.83 6.27
C ASN A 47 1.56 -6.80 5.90
N GLY A 48 0.36 -6.90 6.50
CA GLY A 48 -0.71 -5.90 6.30
C GLY A 48 -1.19 -5.67 4.85
N GLY A 49 -1.05 -6.66 3.95
CA GLY A 49 -1.36 -6.46 2.52
C GLY A 49 -0.29 -5.66 1.75
N LYS A 50 0.88 -5.46 2.35
CA LYS A 50 2.06 -4.91 1.69
C LYS A 50 3.15 -5.99 1.62
N CYS A 51 4.10 -5.78 0.73
CA CYS A 51 5.24 -6.64 0.50
C CYS A 51 6.52 -5.87 0.76
N TYR A 52 7.42 -6.45 1.54
CA TYR A 52 8.66 -5.84 1.97
C TYR A 52 9.85 -6.62 1.47
N TYR A 53 10.85 -5.93 0.92
CA TYR A 53 12.11 -6.53 0.49
C TYR A 53 13.27 -5.92 1.26
N PHE A 54 13.96 -6.76 2.03
CA PHE A 54 15.12 -6.36 2.82
C PHE A 54 16.39 -6.48 1.98
N TYR A 55 16.86 -5.35 1.45
CA TYR A 55 18.12 -5.28 0.73
C TYR A 55 19.28 -5.04 1.68
N THR A 56 20.09 -6.08 1.89
CA THR A 56 21.16 -6.08 2.91
C THR A 56 22.50 -5.53 2.43
N VAL A 57 22.61 -5.14 1.15
CA VAL A 57 23.81 -4.48 0.62
C VAL A 57 23.76 -3.01 0.96
N ARG A 58 24.82 -2.51 1.59
CA ARG A 58 24.89 -1.12 2.04
C ARG A 58 25.10 -0.17 0.87
N SER A 59 24.25 0.83 0.74
CA SER A 59 24.32 1.84 -0.33
C SER A 59 23.80 3.20 0.14
N ALA A 60 24.12 4.27 -0.61
CA ALA A 60 23.59 5.60 -0.36
C ALA A 60 22.07 5.62 -0.57
N TRP A 61 21.36 6.51 0.12
CA TRP A 61 19.88 6.56 0.10
C TRP A 61 19.32 6.61 -1.32
N THR A 62 19.88 7.47 -2.18
CA THR A 62 19.48 7.61 -3.59
C THR A 62 19.66 6.33 -4.40
N GLU A 63 20.74 5.58 -4.14
CA GLU A 63 21.03 4.31 -4.81
C GLU A 63 20.08 3.21 -4.32
N SER A 64 19.80 3.16 -3.02
CA SER A 64 18.80 2.27 -2.43
C SER A 64 17.41 2.52 -3.01
N ARG A 65 17.00 3.79 -3.12
CA ARG A 65 15.73 4.16 -3.75
C ARG A 65 15.65 3.70 -5.19
N ARG A 66 16.70 3.96 -5.98
CA ARG A 66 16.76 3.52 -7.37
C ARG A 66 16.67 2.00 -7.49
N PHE A 67 17.31 1.26 -6.59
CA PHE A 67 17.19 -0.20 -6.53
C PHE A 67 15.75 -0.64 -6.31
N CYS A 68 15.05 -0.08 -5.32
CA CYS A 68 13.63 -0.38 -5.09
C CYS A 68 12.76 -0.05 -6.33
N GLN A 69 13.00 1.09 -6.97
CA GLN A 69 12.27 1.51 -8.18
C GLN A 69 12.51 0.55 -9.36
N ASN A 70 13.73 0.02 -9.51
CA ASN A 70 14.02 -0.99 -10.53
C ASN A 70 13.29 -2.32 -10.28
N LEU A 71 12.86 -2.60 -9.05
CA LEU A 71 12.02 -3.75 -8.69
C LEU A 71 10.51 -3.48 -8.84
N GLY A 72 10.10 -2.28 -9.28
CA GLY A 72 8.70 -1.89 -9.32
C GLY A 72 8.12 -1.54 -7.96
N SER A 73 8.96 -1.10 -7.02
CA SER A 73 8.63 -0.73 -5.64
C SER A 73 9.21 0.66 -5.31
N ASP A 74 9.08 1.15 -4.08
CA ASP A 74 9.86 2.30 -3.59
C ASP A 74 10.38 1.98 -2.17
N LEU A 75 11.19 2.86 -1.57
CA LEU A 75 11.58 2.69 -0.17
C LEU A 75 10.35 2.73 0.73
N VAL A 76 10.36 1.91 1.78
CA VAL A 76 9.20 1.72 2.67
C VAL A 76 8.72 3.03 3.29
N LYS A 77 7.40 3.23 3.29
CA LYS A 77 6.73 4.28 4.04
C LYS A 77 6.07 3.66 5.26
N ILE A 78 6.37 4.21 6.42
CA ILE A 78 5.82 3.73 7.70
C ILE A 78 4.51 4.49 7.97
N ASP A 79 3.39 3.83 7.67
CA ASP A 79 2.03 4.32 7.89
C ASP A 79 1.43 3.80 9.21
N SER A 80 1.94 2.69 9.75
CA SER A 80 1.44 2.09 11.01
C SER A 80 2.51 1.84 12.06
N ARG A 81 2.06 1.73 13.32
CA ARG A 81 2.93 1.38 14.45
C ARG A 81 3.44 -0.06 14.38
N GLU A 82 2.75 -0.96 13.67
CA GLU A 82 3.26 -2.31 13.43
C GLU A 82 4.43 -2.31 12.44
N GLU A 83 4.41 -1.44 11.43
CA GLU A 83 5.52 -1.27 10.48
C GLU A 83 6.76 -0.68 11.16
N ALA A 84 6.58 0.21 12.15
CA ALA A 84 7.67 0.77 12.94
C ALA A 84 8.45 -0.29 13.76
N LEU A 85 7.87 -1.47 14.01
CA LEU A 85 8.57 -2.57 14.68
C LEU A 85 9.64 -3.22 13.79
N MET A 86 9.60 -3.01 12.47
CA MET A 86 10.67 -3.46 11.55
C MET A 86 11.96 -2.64 11.71
N GLU A 87 11.90 -1.49 12.40
CA GLU A 87 13.06 -0.66 12.73
C GLU A 87 13.80 -1.13 14.00
N HIS A 88 13.23 -2.08 14.76
CA HIS A 88 13.80 -2.56 16.02
C HIS A 88 14.90 -3.62 15.89
N ASP A 89 15.23 -4.03 14.66
CA ASP A 89 16.41 -4.86 14.44
C ASP A 89 17.69 -4.04 14.70
N GLU A 90 18.76 -4.65 15.22
CA GLU A 90 20.00 -3.90 15.54
C GLU A 90 20.66 -3.25 14.30
N ASP A 91 20.22 -3.68 13.12
CA ASP A 91 20.61 -3.18 11.82
C ASP A 91 19.78 -1.97 11.39
N ARG A 92 20.47 -0.85 11.08
CA ARG A 92 19.83 0.36 10.53
C ARG A 92 19.56 0.20 9.03
N PHE A 93 18.33 0.48 8.62
CA PHE A 93 17.89 0.45 7.22
C PHE A 93 17.45 1.83 6.74
N TRP A 94 17.71 2.13 5.48
CA TRP A 94 17.06 3.21 4.77
C TRP A 94 15.58 2.91 4.56
N ILE A 95 14.78 3.90 4.88
CA ILE A 95 13.34 3.99 4.62
C ILE A 95 13.07 5.17 3.69
N GLY A 96 11.81 5.33 3.30
CA GLY A 96 11.38 6.36 2.36
C GLY A 96 11.31 7.78 2.91
N LEU A 97 11.75 8.03 4.15
CA LEU A 97 11.76 9.36 4.74
C LEU A 97 13.06 10.09 4.39
N THR A 98 12.97 11.34 3.93
CA THR A 98 14.13 12.17 3.59
C THR A 98 13.81 13.66 3.74
N ASP A 99 14.81 14.47 4.06
CA ASP A 99 14.76 15.94 4.02
C ASP A 99 15.80 16.53 3.04
N SER A 100 16.31 15.70 2.12
CA SER A 100 17.36 16.07 1.16
C SER A 100 17.02 17.27 0.25
N GLU A 101 15.74 17.56 0.06
CA GLU A 101 15.25 18.74 -0.65
C GLU A 101 15.43 20.02 0.19
N VAL A 102 15.07 19.96 1.48
CA VAL A 102 15.12 21.08 2.42
C VAL A 102 15.37 20.52 3.82
N GLU A 103 16.58 20.73 4.34
CA GLU A 103 17.00 20.30 5.68
C GLU A 103 15.94 20.64 6.75
N GLY A 104 15.58 19.65 7.56
CA GLY A 104 14.57 19.77 8.61
C GLY A 104 13.12 19.69 8.12
N ARG A 105 12.89 19.55 6.80
CA ARG A 105 11.57 19.29 6.21
C ARG A 105 11.50 17.87 5.63
N PHE A 106 11.15 16.93 6.50
CA PHE A 106 11.01 15.53 6.13
C PHE A 106 9.77 15.26 5.27
N LEU A 107 10.00 14.59 4.14
CA LEU A 107 9.01 14.10 3.20
C LEU A 107 9.22 12.60 2.98
N TRP A 108 8.12 11.89 2.80
CA TRP A 108 8.14 10.53 2.31
C TRP A 108 8.42 10.50 0.80
N VAL A 109 8.84 9.35 0.28
CA VAL A 109 9.11 9.13 -1.15
C VAL A 109 7.91 9.42 -2.06
N ASP A 110 6.68 9.38 -1.52
CA ASP A 110 5.43 9.76 -2.18
C ASP A 110 5.14 11.28 -2.16
N GLY A 111 5.99 12.06 -1.51
CA GLY A 111 5.88 13.51 -1.35
C GLY A 111 5.01 13.97 -0.19
N SER A 112 4.40 13.05 0.57
CA SER A 112 3.63 13.40 1.76
C SER A 112 4.54 13.84 2.92
N PRO A 113 4.14 14.84 3.72
CA PRO A 113 4.94 15.27 4.86
C PRO A 113 4.86 14.26 6.02
N LEU A 114 5.90 14.22 6.85
CA LEU A 114 5.85 13.52 8.13
C LEU A 114 4.75 14.15 9.02
N ASP A 115 3.79 13.34 9.50
CA ASP A 115 2.72 13.83 10.37
C ASP A 115 3.23 14.05 11.80
N GLN A 116 3.42 15.32 12.17
CA GLN A 116 3.95 15.74 13.48
C GLN A 116 2.96 15.60 14.65
N ARG A 117 1.73 15.12 14.41
CA ARG A 117 0.66 15.07 15.43
C ARG A 117 0.73 13.86 16.37
N GLY A 118 1.62 12.90 16.11
CA GLY A 118 1.82 11.69 16.92
C GLY A 118 3.26 11.52 17.41
N GLY A 119 3.52 10.53 18.29
CA GLY A 119 4.86 10.25 18.82
C GLY A 119 5.90 9.88 17.75
N SER A 120 5.48 9.27 16.64
CA SER A 120 6.30 9.01 15.44
C SER A 120 6.42 10.21 14.51
N GLY A 121 5.79 11.34 14.86
CA GLY A 121 5.82 12.57 14.09
C GLY A 121 6.98 13.49 14.44
N ASP A 122 7.65 13.23 15.57
CA ASP A 122 8.86 13.94 15.97
C ASP A 122 10.04 13.45 15.11
N PRO A 123 10.69 14.32 14.32
CA PRO A 123 11.87 13.94 13.53
C PRO A 123 12.98 13.27 14.34
N THR A 124 13.12 13.61 15.63
CA THR A 124 14.15 13.03 16.51
C THR A 124 13.90 11.56 16.84
N SER A 125 12.69 11.05 16.59
CA SER A 125 12.35 9.64 16.74
C SER A 125 12.85 8.78 15.58
N TRP A 126 13.29 9.40 14.47
CA TRP A 126 13.78 8.70 13.29
C TRP A 126 15.29 8.76 13.22
N PHE A 127 15.90 7.68 12.73
CA PHE A 127 17.33 7.66 12.49
C PHE A 127 17.70 8.53 11.28
N ASP A 128 18.13 9.76 11.54
CA ASP A 128 18.66 10.67 10.53
C ASP A 128 20.18 10.48 10.31
N ARG A 129 20.58 10.38 9.05
CA ARG A 129 21.96 10.18 8.62
C ARG A 129 22.17 10.81 7.24
N SER A 130 23.41 11.24 6.98
CA SER A 130 23.82 11.71 5.65
C SER A 130 23.39 10.73 4.55
N CYS A 131 22.71 11.23 3.53
CA CYS A 131 22.22 10.43 2.40
C CYS A 131 23.36 9.67 1.66
N SER A 132 24.60 10.14 1.78
CA SER A 132 25.78 9.49 1.20
C SER A 132 26.30 8.30 2.02
N ASP A 133 25.89 8.17 3.29
CA ASP A 133 26.38 7.11 4.16
C ASP A 133 25.74 5.76 3.81
N PRO A 134 26.52 4.70 3.60
CA PRO A 134 25.99 3.44 3.11
C PRO A 134 25.23 2.65 4.20
N GLN A 135 23.91 2.47 4.04
CA GLN A 135 23.05 1.61 4.87
C GLN A 135 22.36 0.53 4.04
N LYS A 136 21.87 -0.51 4.73
CA LYS A 136 20.91 -1.47 4.17
C LYS A 136 19.61 -0.72 3.85
N SER A 137 18.66 -1.30 3.12
CA SER A 137 17.40 -0.62 2.80
C SER A 137 16.21 -1.57 2.77
N ILE A 138 15.01 -1.04 2.99
CA ILE A 138 13.75 -1.79 2.90
C ILE A 138 12.92 -1.19 1.76
N CYS A 139 12.54 -2.03 0.79
CA CYS A 139 11.61 -1.65 -0.26
C CYS A 139 10.19 -2.10 0.09
N GLU A 140 9.19 -1.34 -0.32
CA GLU A 140 7.76 -1.63 -0.16
C GLU A 140 7.04 -1.64 -1.52
N ALA A 141 6.23 -2.66 -1.72
CA ALA A 141 5.28 -2.74 -2.83
C ALA A 141 3.91 -3.16 -2.32
N ALA A 142 2.86 -2.77 -3.03
CA ALA A 142 1.55 -3.41 -2.86
C ALA A 142 1.68 -4.90 -3.24
N GLY A 143 0.97 -5.78 -2.54
CA GLY A 143 0.93 -7.17 -2.98
C GLY A 143 0.28 -7.30 -4.36
N THR A 144 0.93 -8.06 -5.24
CA THR A 144 0.46 -8.25 -6.62
C THR A 144 0.35 -9.74 -6.91
N GLN A 145 -0.83 -10.36 -6.72
CA GLN A 145 -1.25 -11.51 -7.53
C GLN A 145 -2.75 -11.82 -7.33
N SER A 146 -3.40 -12.20 -8.43
CA SER A 146 -4.66 -12.97 -8.44
C SER A 146 -4.40 -14.37 -7.89
N CYS A 147 -5.30 -14.87 -7.04
CA CYS A 147 -5.35 -16.31 -6.81
C CYS A 147 -5.77 -17.04 -8.08
N VAL A 148 -5.28 -18.27 -8.23
CA VAL A 148 -5.88 -19.31 -9.07
C VAL A 148 -6.69 -20.22 -8.15
#